data_AF-A0A7K6HYL6-F1
#
_entry.id   AF-A0A7K6HYL6-F1
#
_cell.length_a   1.000
_cell.length_b   1.000
_cell.length_c   1.000
_cell.angle_alpha   90.00
_cell.angle_beta   90.00
_cell.angle_gamma   90.00
#
_symmetry.space_group_name_H-M   'P 1'
#
loop_
_entity.id
_entity.type
_entity.pdbx_description
1 polymer ?
#
loop_
_entity_poly.entity_id
_entity_poly.type
_entity_poly.pdbx_seq_one_letter_code
_entity_poly.pdbx_strand_id
1 'polypeptide(L)'
;GHEVRTCKVADKTGSINISVWDDVGNLIQPGDIIRLTKGYASVFKGCLTLYTGRGGDLQKIGEFCMVYSEVPNFSEPNPEYAAQQSQGKGVSFGGAPGTGEGSGGTAGTRP
;
A
#
# COMPACT_ATOMS: atom_id res chain seq x y z
N GLY A 1 25.80 7.08 2.74
CA GLY A 1 24.57 6.42 3.21
C GLY A 1 23.50 6.66 2.17
N HIS A 2 22.58 5.72 1.98
CA HIS A 2 21.46 5.90 1.04
C HIS A 2 20.44 6.87 1.62
N GLU A 3 20.01 7.84 0.82
CA GLU A 3 18.90 8.74 1.19
C GLU A 3 17.57 8.02 0.96
N VAL A 4 16.65 8.13 1.93
CA VAL A 4 15.31 7.54 1.83
C VAL A 4 14.27 8.62 2.02
N ARG A 5 13.36 8.74 1.06
CA ARG A 5 12.24 9.67 1.10
C ARG A 5 10.92 8.92 1.07
N THR A 6 10.03 9.26 1.98
CA THR A 6 8.65 8.78 1.95
C THR A 6 7.79 9.79 1.21
N CYS A 7 7.07 9.32 0.19
CA CYS A 7 6.12 10.12 -0.57
C CYS A 7 4.71 9.52 -0.42
N LYS A 8 3.69 10.37 -0.29
CA LYS A 8 2.30 9.94 -0.39
C LYS A 8 1.91 9.94 -1.87
N VAL A 9 1.44 8.81 -2.38
CA VAL A 9 0.93 8.66 -3.74
C VAL A 9 -0.52 8.22 -3.70
N ALA A 10 -1.28 8.54 -4.73
CA ALA A 10 -2.70 8.25 -4.79
C ALA A 10 -3.16 7.91 -6.20
N ASP A 11 -4.20 7.07 -6.29
CA ASP A 11 -4.95 6.83 -7.50
C ASP A 11 -6.46 6.98 -7.21
N LYS A 12 -7.33 6.63 -8.16
CA LYS A 12 -8.79 6.73 -7.97
C LYS A 12 -9.33 5.90 -6.79
N THR A 13 -8.56 4.94 -6.27
CA THR A 13 -9.00 3.98 -5.25
C THR A 13 -8.58 4.37 -3.83
N GLY A 14 -7.57 5.23 -3.68
CA GLY A 14 -7.08 5.67 -2.38
C GLY A 14 -5.63 6.12 -2.42
N SER A 15 -5.01 6.23 -1.24
CA SER A 15 -3.62 6.66 -1.10
C SER A 15 -2.75 5.69 -0.32
N ILE A 16 -1.45 5.69 -0.61
CA ILE A 16 -0.45 4.86 0.04
C ILE A 16 0.90 5.60 0.08
N ASN A 17 1.71 5.32 1.09
CA ASN A 17 3.09 5.76 1.18
C ASN A 17 3.99 4.87 0.34
N ILE A 18 4.85 5.48 -0.46
CA ILE A 18 5.96 4.82 -1.14
C ILE A 18 7.29 5.29 -0.53
N SER A 19 8.20 4.38 -0.24
CA SER A 19 9.58 4.69 0.15
C SER A 19 10.49 4.59 -1.06
N VAL A 20 11.09 5.71 -1.43
CA VAL A 20 11.98 5.84 -2.59
C VAL A 20 13.39 6.13 -2.10
N TRP A 21 14.37 5.55 -2.79
CA TRP A 21 15.77 5.58 -2.41
C TRP A 21 16.57 6.42 -3.41
N ASP A 22 17.67 7.00 -2.91
CA ASP A 22 18.69 7.71 -3.69
C ASP A 22 18.13 8.88 -4.53
N ASP A 23 18.82 9.23 -5.62
CA ASP A 23 18.52 10.40 -6.45
C ASP A 23 17.09 10.41 -7.00
N VAL A 24 16.50 9.23 -7.21
CA VAL A 24 15.11 9.10 -7.68
C VAL A 24 14.14 9.76 -6.70
N GLY A 25 14.39 9.67 -5.38
CA GLY A 25 13.56 10.32 -4.37
C GLY A 25 13.60 11.85 -4.45
N ASN A 26 14.70 12.42 -4.93
CA ASN A 26 14.90 13.86 -5.08
C ASN A 26 14.25 14.42 -6.36
N LEU A 27 14.09 13.58 -7.39
CA LEU A 27 13.46 13.97 -8.65
C LEU A 27 11.92 14.02 -8.58
N ILE A 28 11.30 13.28 -7.65
CA ILE A 28 9.84 13.23 -7.51
C ILE A 28 9.29 14.54 -6.94
N GLN A 29 8.32 15.12 -7.65
CA GLN A 29 7.63 16.34 -7.26
C GLN A 29 6.12 16.11 -7.05
N PRO A 30 5.46 16.94 -6.21
CA PRO A 30 4.00 16.91 -6.09
C PRO A 30 3.32 17.14 -7.45
N GLY A 31 2.36 16.28 -7.78
CA GLY A 31 1.62 16.34 -9.04
C GLY A 31 2.19 15.49 -10.18
N ASP A 32 3.37 14.88 -10.01
CA ASP A 32 3.90 13.92 -10.98
C ASP A 32 3.01 12.67 -11.07
N ILE A 33 2.77 12.23 -12.29
CA ILE A 33 2.15 10.93 -12.57
C ILE A 33 3.28 9.96 -12.85
N ILE A 34 3.44 8.96 -11.99
CA ILE A 34 4.54 8.01 -12.04
C ILE A 34 4.01 6.59 -12.27
N ARG A 35 4.66 5.88 -13.18
CA ARG A 35 4.49 4.44 -13.35
C ARG A 35 5.54 3.71 -12.52
N LEU A 36 5.07 2.91 -11.57
CA LEU A 36 5.90 1.95 -10.83
C LEU A 36 5.83 0.59 -11.53
N THR A 37 6.97 -0.02 -11.83
CA THR A 37 7.03 -1.41 -12.31
C THR A 37 7.68 -2.31 -11.27
N LYS A 38 7.18 -3.55 -11.15
CA LYS A 38 7.65 -4.57 -10.19
C LYS A 38 7.74 -4.03 -8.76
N GLY A 39 6.79 -3.20 -8.36
CA GLY A 39 6.65 -2.75 -6.98
C GLY A 39 6.24 -3.89 -6.05
N TYR A 40 6.57 -3.77 -4.77
CA TYR A 40 6.07 -4.66 -3.73
C TYR A 40 5.64 -3.83 -2.52
N ALA A 41 4.66 -4.33 -1.78
CA ALA A 41 4.20 -3.70 -0.54
C ALA A 41 4.69 -4.50 0.67
N SER A 42 5.06 -3.80 1.73
CA SER A 42 5.44 -4.40 3.02
C SER A 42 5.00 -3.51 4.17
N VAL A 43 4.76 -4.10 5.34
CA VAL A 43 4.41 -3.36 6.54
C VAL A 43 5.68 -2.88 7.23
N PHE A 44 5.80 -1.56 7.43
CA PHE A 44 6.87 -0.95 8.20
C PHE A 44 6.26 -0.12 9.33
N LYS A 45 6.64 -0.43 10.58
CA LYS A 45 6.10 0.23 11.79
C LYS A 45 4.57 0.28 11.84
N GLY A 46 3.90 -0.80 11.40
CA GLY A 46 2.43 -0.90 11.38
C GLY A 46 1.75 -0.21 10.17
N CYS A 47 2.51 0.45 9.31
CA CYS A 47 2.00 1.11 8.10
C CYS A 47 2.31 0.27 6.86
N LEU A 48 1.31 -0.01 6.03
CA LEU A 48 1.56 -0.59 4.71
C LEU A 48 2.33 0.43 3.85
N THR A 49 3.48 0.03 3.33
CA THR A 49 4.38 0.90 2.55
C THR A 49 4.75 0.22 1.24
N LEU A 50 4.75 0.98 0.16
CA LEU A 50 5.11 0.55 -1.18
C LEU A 50 6.61 0.77 -1.43
N TYR A 51 7.23 -0.14 -2.16
CA TYR A 51 8.65 -0.12 -2.49
C TYR A 51 8.87 -0.52 -3.95
N THR A 52 9.97 -0.04 -4.54
CA THR A 52 10.44 -0.52 -5.84
C THR A 52 11.14 -1.87 -5.66
N GLY A 53 10.68 -2.91 -6.34
CA GLY A 53 11.27 -4.25 -6.27
C GLY A 53 12.52 -4.42 -7.12
N ARG A 54 13.14 -5.60 -7.01
CA ARG A 54 14.36 -5.93 -7.76
C ARG A 54 14.10 -5.88 -9.27
N GLY A 55 14.85 -5.02 -9.96
CA GLY A 55 14.69 -4.80 -11.41
C GLY A 55 13.39 -4.10 -11.80
N GLY A 56 12.72 -3.45 -10.85
CA GLY A 56 11.65 -2.49 -11.07
C GLY A 56 12.18 -1.07 -11.18
N ASP A 57 11.31 -0.16 -11.60
CA ASP A 57 11.64 1.25 -11.77
C ASP A 57 10.45 2.18 -11.50
N LEU A 58 10.76 3.47 -11.35
CA LEU A 58 9.81 4.57 -11.27
C LEU A 58 10.04 5.48 -12.46
N GLN A 59 9.02 5.67 -13.30
CA GLN A 59 9.09 6.52 -14.48
C GLN A 59 8.01 7.59 -14.43
N LYS A 60 8.40 8.87 -14.52
CA LYS A 60 7.43 9.95 -14.74
C LYS A 60 6.83 9.79 -16.13
N ILE A 61 5.50 9.69 -16.18
CA ILE A 61 4.71 9.52 -17.42
C ILE A 61 3.77 10.69 -17.70
N GLY A 62 3.62 11.62 -16.76
CA GLY A 62 2.78 12.81 -16.91
C GLY A 62 2.76 13.67 -15.66
N GLU A 63 1.85 14.63 -15.62
CA GLU A 63 1.62 15.51 -14.48
C GLU A 63 0.16 16.00 -14.44
N PHE A 64 -0.34 16.24 -13.22
CA PHE A 64 -1.59 16.93 -12.87
C PHE A 64 -2.92 16.24 -13.24
N CYS A 65 -3.11 15.79 -14.48
CA CYS A 65 -4.41 15.41 -15.02
C CYS A 65 -4.91 14.00 -14.67
N MET A 66 -4.43 13.41 -13.58
CA MET A 66 -4.89 12.10 -13.10
C MET A 66 -5.84 12.26 -11.91
N VAL A 67 -7.04 11.69 -12.03
CA VAL A 67 -8.01 11.67 -10.93
C VAL A 67 -7.50 10.77 -9.81
N TYR A 68 -7.53 11.28 -8.58
CA TYR A 68 -7.10 10.55 -7.39
C TYR A 68 -8.06 10.74 -6.22
N SER A 69 -8.02 9.81 -5.27
CA SER A 69 -8.67 9.91 -3.96
C SER A 69 -7.61 9.78 -2.87
N GLU A 70 -7.66 10.62 -1.85
CA GLU A 70 -6.78 10.45 -0.69
C GLU A 70 -7.28 9.42 0.32
N VAL A 71 -8.54 8.99 0.19
CA VAL A 71 -9.22 8.11 1.14
C VAL A 71 -9.73 6.84 0.42
N PRO A 72 -9.56 5.65 1.01
CA PRO A 72 -8.82 5.36 2.24
C PRO A 72 -7.31 5.56 2.08
N ASN A 73 -6.64 5.88 3.19
CA ASN A 73 -5.18 5.86 3.27
C ASN A 73 -4.71 4.49 3.75
N PHE A 74 -4.21 3.66 2.83
CA PHE A 74 -3.75 2.31 3.11
C PHE A 74 -2.52 2.26 4.03
N SER A 75 -1.81 3.37 4.20
CA SER A 75 -0.66 3.48 5.09
C SER A 75 -1.01 3.92 6.51
N GLU A 76 -2.29 4.10 6.84
CA GLU A 76 -2.69 4.32 8.23
C GLU A 76 -2.27 3.12 9.10
N PRO A 77 -1.78 3.35 10.34
CA PRO A 77 -1.45 2.27 11.25
C PRO A 77 -2.67 1.37 11.48
N ASN A 78 -2.58 0.10 11.10
CA ASN A 78 -3.63 -0.88 11.34
C ASN A 78 -3.17 -1.93 12.36
N PRO A 79 -3.92 -2.16 13.47
CA PRO A 79 -3.64 -3.23 14.42
C PRO A 79 -3.48 -4.62 13.78
N GLU A 80 -4.20 -4.90 12.70
CA GLU A 80 -4.10 -6.17 11.96
C GLU A 80 -2.72 -6.35 11.31
N TYR A 81 -2.14 -5.28 10.75
CA TYR A 81 -0.80 -5.31 10.17
C TYR A 81 0.27 -5.54 11.25
N ALA A 82 0.09 -4.95 12.43
CA ALA A 82 0.98 -5.16 13.57
C ALA A 82 0.96 -6.63 14.03
N ALA A 83 -0.22 -7.26 14.06
CA ALA A 83 -0.36 -8.67 14.40
C ALA A 83 0.29 -9.60 13.36
N GLN A 84 0.16 -9.29 12.06
CA GLN A 84 0.72 -10.10 10.97
C GLN A 84 2.26 -10.07 10.89
N GLN A 85 2.88 -8.96 11.32
CA GLN A 85 4.35 -8.83 11.34
C GLN A 85 5.01 -9.84 12.30
N SER A 86 4.27 -10.34 13.30
CA SER A 86 4.73 -11.37 14.23
C SER A 86 4.74 -12.80 13.64
N GLN A 87 4.07 -13.05 12.51
CA GLN A 87 3.88 -14.40 11.94
C GLN A 87 4.65 -14.68 10.64
N GLY A 88 5.48 -13.76 10.15
CA GLY A 88 6.44 -14.03 9.06
C GLY A 88 5.84 -14.38 7.68
N LYS A 89 4.53 -14.17 7.45
CA LYS A 89 3.90 -14.39 6.14
C LYS A 89 3.79 -13.08 5.36
N GLY A 90 4.41 -13.03 4.19
CA GLY A 90 4.29 -11.91 3.25
C GLY A 90 2.84 -11.68 2.83
N VAL A 91 2.40 -10.42 2.86
CA VAL A 91 1.02 -10.05 2.53
C VAL A 91 0.82 -10.17 1.02
N SER A 92 0.05 -11.18 0.59
CA SER A 92 -0.46 -11.28 -0.79
C SER A 92 -1.80 -10.58 -0.86
N PHE A 93 -1.84 -9.40 -1.49
CA PHE A 93 -3.07 -8.69 -1.80
C PHE A 93 -3.73 -9.32 -3.03
N GLY A 94 -4.47 -10.41 -2.82
CA GLY A 94 -5.35 -11.00 -3.83
C GLY A 94 -6.65 -10.20 -3.91
N GLY A 95 -6.86 -9.50 -5.02
CA GLY A 95 -8.12 -8.82 -5.31
C GLY A 95 -9.22 -9.81 -5.68
N ALA A 96 -10.34 -9.79 -4.95
CA ALA A 96 -11.64 -10.27 -5.41
C ALA A 96 -12.77 -9.50 -4.70
N PRO A 97 -13.74 -8.91 -5.42
CA PRO A 97 -14.94 -8.35 -4.84
C PRO A 97 -16.13 -9.32 -4.90
N GLY A 98 -16.98 -9.28 -3.86
CA GLY A 98 -18.33 -9.88 -3.81
C GLY A 98 -18.40 -11.28 -3.20
N THR A 99 -19.44 -11.71 -2.48
CA THR A 99 -20.77 -11.18 -2.10
C THR A 99 -21.39 -12.26 -1.20
N GLY A 100 -22.24 -11.92 -0.20
CA GLY A 100 -23.26 -12.86 0.31
C GLY A 100 -23.51 -12.88 1.81
N GLU A 101 -24.65 -12.29 2.20
CA GLU A 101 -25.37 -12.41 3.48
C GLU A 101 -25.67 -13.85 3.95
N GLY A 102 -25.90 -14.03 5.26
CA GLY A 102 -26.53 -15.25 5.78
C GLY A 102 -26.56 -15.44 7.30
N SER A 103 -27.29 -14.59 8.01
CA SER A 103 -28.11 -14.84 9.22
C SER A 103 -27.96 -16.14 10.07
N GLY A 104 -27.75 -15.94 11.38
CA GLY A 104 -28.62 -16.44 12.47
C GLY A 104 -28.53 -17.91 12.91
N GLY A 105 -28.24 -18.15 14.20
CA GLY A 105 -28.52 -19.44 14.86
C GLY A 105 -27.87 -19.62 16.23
N THR A 106 -28.70 -19.70 17.26
CA THR A 106 -28.41 -19.75 18.70
C THR A 106 -28.00 -21.12 19.25
N ALA A 107 -27.28 -21.07 20.38
CA ALA A 107 -27.30 -21.97 21.56
C ALA A 107 -26.90 -23.46 21.43
N GLY A 108 -26.03 -23.92 22.34
CA GLY A 108 -25.74 -25.35 22.54
C GLY A 108 -24.67 -25.63 23.60
N THR A 109 -25.13 -25.92 24.81
CA THR A 109 -24.42 -26.29 26.04
C THR A 109 -23.72 -27.67 25.94
N ARG A 110 -22.48 -27.79 26.49
CA ARG A 110 -21.79 -28.92 27.20
C ARG A 110 -22.12 -30.41 26.89
N PRO A 111 -21.17 -31.36 27.06
CA PRO A 111 -20.45 -31.64 28.32
C PRO A 111 -18.99 -31.22 28.37
#